data_AF-A0A0M8W856-F1
#
_entry.id   AF-A0A0M8W856-F1
#
_cell.length_a   1.000
_cell.length_b   1.000
_cell.length_c   1.000
_cell.angle_alpha   90.00
_cell.angle_beta   90.00
_cell.angle_gamma   90.00
#
_symmetry.space_group_name_H-M   'P 1'
#
loop_
_entity.id
_entity.type
_entity.pdbx_description
1 polymer ?
#
loop_
_entity_poly.entity_id
_entity_poly.type
_entity_poly.pdbx_seq_one_letter_code
_entity_poly.pdbx_strand_id
1 'polypeptide(L)' 'RIRTSQINGCAFCLRMHTRDALRKGENPDRIAVLPAWAETGYFSETDRAALRLTEAITRVPDGHVSDEDYDAAAAV' A
#
# COMPACT_ATOMS: atom_id res chain seq x y z
N ARG A 1 -1.22 5.54 -0.06
CA ARG A 1 -2.51 6.30 -0.14
C ARG A 1 -3.68 5.43 -0.61
N ILE A 2 -3.64 4.88 -1.84
CA ILE A 2 -4.70 4.00 -2.36
C ILE A 2 -4.91 2.79 -1.43
N ARG A 3 -3.83 2.08 -1.06
CA ARG A 3 -3.90 0.90 -0.20
C ARG A 3 -4.54 1.16 1.17
N THR A 4 -4.06 2.19 1.88
CA THR A 4 -4.67 2.66 3.14
C THR A 4 -6.15 2.96 2.99
N SER A 5 -6.55 3.62 1.89
CA SER A 5 -7.96 3.95 1.63
C SER A 5 -8.82 2.71 1.39
N GLN A 6 -8.27 1.67 0.75
CA GLN A 6 -8.92 0.38 0.56
C GLN A 6 -9.15 -0.33 1.90
N ILE A 7 -8.13 -0.36 2.77
CA ILE A 7 -8.22 -1.00 4.10
C ILE A 7 -9.23 -0.26 4.98
N ASN A 8 -9.19 1.07 5.01
CA ASN A 8 -10.09 1.89 5.84
C ASN A 8 -11.50 2.04 5.26
N GLY A 9 -11.79 1.51 4.07
CA GLY A 9 -13.09 1.67 3.42
C GLY A 9 -13.48 3.12 3.07
N CYS A 10 -12.52 4.04 2.94
CA CYS A 10 -12.80 5.43 2.59
C CYS A 10 -13.04 5.58 1.08
N ALA A 11 -14.29 5.46 0.63
CA ALA A 11 -14.65 5.59 -0.78
C ALA A 11 -14.23 6.94 -1.42
N PHE A 12 -14.35 8.03 -0.66
CA PHE A 12 -13.91 9.35 -1.11
C PHE A 12 -12.39 9.39 -1.37
N CYS A 13 -11.59 8.95 -0.39
CA CYS A 13 -10.14 8.93 -0.46
C CYS A 13 -9.66 8.01 -1.60
N LEU A 14 -10.30 6.84 -1.73
CA LEU A 14 -9.98 5.88 -2.78
C LEU A 14 -10.20 6.49 -4.17
N ARG A 15 -11.37 7.09 -4.43
CA ARG A 15 -11.64 7.79 -5.71
C ARG A 15 -10.63 8.91 -5.97
N MET A 16 -10.34 9.73 -4.97
CA MET A 16 -9.42 10.85 -5.10
C MET A 16 -8.00 10.39 -5.44
N HIS A 17 -7.46 9.43 -4.68
CA HIS A 17 -6.07 8.98 -4.83
C HIS A 17 -5.87 8.10 -6.07
N THR A 18 -6.85 7.30 -6.46
CA THR A 18 -6.78 6.57 -7.74
C THR A 18 -6.71 7.52 -8.92
N ARG A 19 -7.53 8.58 -8.95
CA ARG A 19 -7.49 9.59 -10.03
C ARG A 19 -6.17 10.37 -10.04
N ASP A 20 -5.64 10.72 -8.87
CA ASP A 20 -4.34 11.40 -8.77
C ASP A 20 -3.20 10.52 -9.29
N ALA A 21 -3.17 9.23 -8.92
CA ALA A 21 -2.16 8.29 -9.40
C ALA A 21 -2.21 8.11 -10.93
N LEU A 22 -3.42 7.90 -11.49
CA LEU A 22 -3.60 7.78 -12.94
C LEU A 22 -3.15 9.03 -13.70
N ARG A 23 -3.44 10.23 -13.18
CA ARG A 23 -2.97 11.50 -13.78
C ARG A 23 -1.45 11.64 -13.76
N LYS A 24 -0.78 10.99 -12.81
CA LYS A 24 0.69 10.95 -12.69
C LYS A 24 1.33 9.83 -13.51
N GLY A 25 0.54 9.08 -14.28
CA GLY A 25 1.04 8.01 -15.15
C GLY A 25 1.24 6.66 -14.46
N GLU A 26 0.64 6.44 -13.28
CA GLU A 26 0.65 5.11 -12.65
C GLU A 26 -0.05 4.08 -13.53
N ASN A 27 0.43 2.84 -13.50
CA ASN A 27 -0.15 1.74 -14.27
C ASN A 27 -1.52 1.33 -13.67
N PRO A 28 -2.62 1.32 -14.46
CA PRO A 28 -3.93 0.85 -14.00
C PRO A 28 -3.92 -0.58 -13.45
N ASP A 29 -3.10 -1.48 -14.01
CA ASP A 29 -3.01 -2.87 -13.56
C ASP A 29 -2.40 -2.95 -12.16
N ARG A 30 -1.36 -2.14 -11.88
CA ARG A 30 -0.79 -2.00 -10.52
C ARG A 30 -1.83 -1.53 -9.52
N ILE A 31 -2.71 -0.59 -9.90
CA ILE A 31 -3.80 -0.13 -9.03
C ILE A 31 -4.83 -1.25 -8.81
N ALA A 32 -5.19 -1.97 -9.86
CA ALA A 32 -6.19 -3.05 -9.81
C ALA A 32 -5.74 -4.20 -8.90
N VAL A 33 -4.47 -4.61 -8.99
CA VAL A 33 -3.92 -5.70 -8.18
C VAL A 33 -3.39 -5.26 -6.82
N LEU A 34 -3.42 -3.97 -6.50
CA LEU A 34 -2.89 -3.44 -5.23
C LEU A 34 -3.45 -4.13 -3.97
N PRO A 35 -4.73 -4.56 -3.89
CA PRO A 35 -5.20 -5.33 -2.73
C PRO A 35 -4.55 -6.71 -2.56
N ALA A 36 -3.99 -7.26 -3.64
CA ALA A 36 -3.35 -8.58 -3.70
C ALA A 36 -1.84 -8.46 -4.00
N TRP A 37 -1.23 -7.32 -3.66
CA TRP A 37 0.13 -6.96 -4.08
C TRP A 37 1.20 -8.02 -3.79
N ALA A 38 1.07 -8.75 -2.67
CA ALA A 38 2.02 -9.76 -2.22
C ALA A 38 2.18 -10.91 -3.23
N GLU A 39 1.09 -11.27 -3.91
CA GLU A 39 0.99 -12.38 -4.86
C GLU A 39 1.37 -11.99 -6.30
N THR A 40 1.92 -10.79 -6.52
CA THR A 40 2.17 -10.28 -7.88
C THR A 40 3.61 -9.83 -8.10
N GLY A 41 4.10 -9.98 -9.34
CA GLY A 41 5.42 -9.47 -9.75
C GLY A 41 5.47 -7.97 -10.07
N TYR A 42 4.38 -7.22 -9.86
CA TYR A 42 4.29 -5.83 -10.31
C TYR A 42 5.09 -4.84 -9.47
N PHE A 43 5.39 -5.17 -8.20
CA PHE A 43 5.94 -4.26 -7.20
C PHE A 43 7.39 -4.61 -6.88
N SER A 44 8.26 -3.59 -6.89
CA SER A 44 9.68 -3.73 -6.50
C SER A 44 9.83 -4.11 -5.02
N GLU A 45 11.04 -4.42 -4.59
CA GLU A 45 11.33 -4.67 -3.16
C GLU A 45 11.02 -3.44 -2.31
N THR A 46 11.40 -2.24 -2.78
CA THR A 46 11.06 -0.97 -2.13
C THR A 46 9.54 -0.76 -2.05
N ASP A 47 8.79 -1.03 -3.13
CA ASP A 47 7.33 -0.95 -3.12
C ASP A 47 6.73 -1.92 -2.08
N ARG A 48 7.21 -3.17 -2.06
CA ARG A 48 6.74 -4.23 -1.17
C ARG A 48 7.01 -3.89 0.30
N ALA A 49 8.19 -3.36 0.61
CA ALA A 49 8.52 -2.89 1.96
C ALA A 49 7.60 -1.74 2.40
N ALA A 50 7.38 -0.75 1.53
CA ALA A 50 6.46 0.35 1.80
C ALA A 50 5.00 -0.13 1.99
N LEU A 51 4.57 -1.14 1.23
CA LEU A 51 3.23 -1.72 1.35
C LEU A 51 3.05 -2.51 2.65
N ARG A 52 4.02 -3.33 3.06
CA ARG A 52 4.01 -4.03 4.35
C ARG A 52 3.86 -3.03 5.51
N LEU A 53 4.74 -2.03 5.55
CA LEU A 53 4.71 -1.00 6.58
C LEU A 53 3.39 -0.22 6.56
N THR A 54 2.87 0.10 5.36
CA THR A 54 1.56 0.75 5.20
C THR A 54 0.44 -0.09 5.82
N GLU A 55 0.38 -1.39 5.55
CA GLU A 55 -0.65 -2.26 6.10
C GLU A 55 -0.53 -2.41 7.62
N ALA A 56 0.68 -2.60 8.14
CA ALA A 56 0.96 -2.71 9.58
C ALA A 56 0.51 -1.44 10.33
N ILE A 57 0.87 -0.25 9.84
CA ILE A 57 0.43 1.03 10.43
C ILE A 57 -1.09 1.19 10.33
N THR A 58 -1.69 0.80 9.20
CA THR A 58 -3.14 0.98 8.99
C THR A 58 -3.95 0.08 9.92
N ARG A 59 -3.44 -1.12 10.24
CA ARG A 59 -4.05 -2.08 11.18
C ARG A 59 -3.52 -1.95 12.61
N VAL A 60 -3.03 -0.77 13.01
CA VAL A 60 -2.54 -0.53 14.38
C VAL A 60 -3.53 -0.94 15.50
N PRO A 61 -4.88 -0.91 15.32
CA PRO A 61 -5.79 -1.44 16.33
C PRO A 61 -5.65 -2.95 16.58
N ASP A 62 -5.17 -3.72 15.59
CA ASP A 62 -4.99 -5.17 15.67
C ASP A 62 -3.63 -5.54 16.30
N GLY A 63 -2.69 -4.59 16.32
CA GLY A 63 -1.34 -4.75 16.84
C GLY A 63 -0.43 -3.61 16.40
N HIS A 64 0.57 -3.26 17.22
CA HIS A 64 1.56 -2.25 16.84
C HIS A 64 2.45 -2.77 15.72
N VAL A 65 3.08 -1.85 14.97
CA VAL A 65 4.09 -2.20 13.96
C VAL A 65 5.23 -2.96 14.66
N SER A 66 5.61 -4.11 14.11
CA SER A 66 6.72 -4.91 14.63
C SER A 66 8.06 -4.26 14.28
N ASP A 67 9.09 -4.50 15.11
CA ASP A 67 10.46 -4.08 14.78
C ASP A 67 10.92 -4.72 13.47
N GLU A 68 10.52 -5.96 13.18
CA GLU A 68 10.81 -6.64 11.91
C GLU A 68 10.25 -5.89 10.69
N ASP A 69 8.97 -5.50 10.72
CA ASP A 69 8.35 -4.74 9.63
C ASP A 69 8.97 -3.35 9.46
N TYR A 70 9.36 -2.73 10.58
CA TYR A 70 10.02 -1.43 10.58
C TYR A 70 11.44 -1.53 10.00
N ASP A 71 12.26 -2.45 10.49
CA ASP A 71 13.64 -2.64 10.06
C ASP A 71 13.71 -3.08 8.60
N ALA A 72 12.81 -3.95 8.16
CA ALA A 72 12.70 -4.34 6.75
C ALA A 72 12.39 -3.15 5.84
N ALA A 73 11.60 -2.18 6.30
CA ALA A 73 11.33 -0.96 5.55
C ALA A 73 12.46 0.07 5.62
N ALA A 74 13.24 0.10 6.71
CA ALA A 74 14.39 0.98 6.86
C ALA A 74 15.62 0.51 6.06
N ALA A 75 15.68 -0.77 5.71
CA ALA A 75 16.81 -1.39 5.02
C ALA A 75 16.78 -1.29 3.48
N VAL A 76 15.71 -0.75 2.88
CA VAL A 76 15.51 -0.65 1.42
C VAL A 76 15.72 0.74 0.84
#